data_AF-A0A0F0KSF6-F1
#
_entry.id   AF-A0A0F0KSF6-F1
#
_cell.length_a   1.000
_cell.length_b   1.000
_cell.length_c   1.000
_cell.angle_alpha   90.00
_cell.angle_beta   90.00
_cell.angle_gamma   90.00
#
_symmetry.space_group_name_H-M   'P 1'
#
loop_
_entity.id
_entity.type
_entity.pdbx_description
1 polymer ?
#
loop_
_entity_poly.entity_id
_entity_poly.type
_entity_poly.pdbx_seq_one_letter_code
_entity_poly.pdbx_strand_id
1 'polypeptide(L)' 'MSTMSMTSRTMSMSLDTSRPTLAARSLAAVDRVTDPKLRFAAFDRHMQDFPPLIAS' A
#
# COMPACT_ATOMS: atom_id res chain seq x y z
N MET A 1 23.30 -41.58 -12.98
CA MET A 1 23.10 -40.50 -11.99
C MET A 1 23.16 -39.17 -12.73
N SER A 2 22.00 -38.58 -13.05
CA SER A 2 21.92 -37.33 -13.83
C SER A 2 21.63 -36.19 -12.87
N THR A 3 22.56 -35.25 -12.77
CA THR A 3 22.47 -34.04 -11.96
C THR A 3 21.41 -33.12 -12.56
N MET A 4 20.23 -33.07 -11.92
CA MET A 4 19.18 -32.12 -12.28
C MET A 4 19.64 -30.70 -11.89
N SER A 5 19.90 -29.87 -12.91
CA SER A 5 20.27 -28.48 -12.73
C SER A 5 19.04 -27.68 -12.28
N MET A 6 18.97 -27.35 -10.99
CA MET A 6 17.93 -26.48 -10.44
C MET A 6 18.24 -25.02 -10.82
N THR A 7 17.83 -24.58 -12.00
CA THR A 7 17.78 -23.13 -12.31
C THR A 7 16.68 -22.49 -11.49
N SER A 8 17.08 -21.89 -10.36
CA SER A 8 16.23 -21.01 -9.54
C SER A 8 15.78 -19.82 -10.38
N ARG A 9 14.56 -19.89 -10.94
CA ARG A 9 13.90 -18.72 -11.53
C ARG A 9 13.50 -17.81 -10.38
N THR A 10 14.35 -16.84 -10.09
CA THR A 10 14.00 -15.73 -9.21
C THR A 10 12.85 -14.99 -9.87
N MET A 11 11.62 -15.23 -9.41
CA MET A 11 10.48 -14.41 -9.79
C MET A 11 10.71 -13.02 -9.21
N SER A 12 11.19 -12.11 -10.04
CA SER A 12 11.23 -10.69 -9.69
C SER A 12 9.79 -10.19 -9.70
N MET A 13 9.11 -10.32 -8.55
CA MET A 13 7.90 -9.57 -8.29
C MET A 13 8.32 -8.10 -8.27
N SER A 14 8.13 -7.42 -9.39
CA SER A 14 8.17 -5.95 -9.45
C SER A 14 6.97 -5.43 -8.65
N LEU A 15 7.13 -5.43 -7.33
CA LEU A 15 6.22 -4.82 -6.39
C LEU A 15 6.24 -3.33 -6.71
N ASP A 16 5.18 -2.84 -7.34
CA ASP A 16 4.96 -1.41 -7.56
C ASP A 16 4.75 -0.75 -6.19
N THR A 17 5.87 -0.52 -5.51
CA THR A 17 6.00 -0.10 -4.12
C THR A 17 5.54 1.33 -3.90
N SER A 18 5.27 2.06 -4.99
CA SER A 18 4.97 3.49 -4.98
C SER A 18 3.58 3.80 -4.39
N ARG A 19 2.55 3.05 -4.77
CA ARG A 19 1.16 3.28 -4.30
C ARG A 19 0.88 2.84 -2.86
N PRO A 20 1.30 1.63 -2.41
CA PRO A 20 1.02 1.19 -1.03
C PRO A 20 1.74 2.06 0.01
N THR A 21 2.95 2.52 -0.30
CA THR A 21 3.72 3.39 0.59
C THR A 21 3.12 4.80 0.69
N LEU A 22 2.59 5.33 -0.41
CA LEU A 22 1.85 6.60 -0.43
C LEU A 22 0.56 6.54 0.41
N ALA A 23 -0.22 5.47 0.27
CA ALA A 23 -1.43 5.26 1.06
C ALA A 23 -1.12 5.21 2.57
N ALA A 24 -0.14 4.40 2.97
CA ALA A 24 0.28 4.30 4.36
C ALA A 24 0.77 5.63 4.94
N ARG A 25 1.52 6.41 4.15
CA ARG A 25 2.01 7.74 4.56
C ARG A 25 0.87 8.75 4.72
N SER A 26 -0.11 8.71 3.82
CA SER A 26 -1.32 9.54 3.88
C SER A 26 -2.14 9.22 5.13
N LEU A 27 -2.38 7.95 5.42
CA LEU A 27 -3.10 7.52 6.62
C LEU A 27 -2.38 7.94 7.92
N ALA A 28 -1.06 7.82 7.97
CA ALA A 28 -0.27 8.27 9.11
C ALA A 28 -0.34 9.81 9.33
N ALA A 29 -0.60 10.59 8.28
CA ALA A 29 -0.82 12.02 8.41
C ALA A 29 -2.20 12.34 9.01
N VAL A 30 -3.24 11.56 8.69
CA VAL A 30 -4.57 11.67 9.29
C VAL A 30 -4.51 11.47 10.79
N ASP A 31 -3.77 10.47 11.26
CA ASP A 31 -3.66 10.14 12.70
C ASP A 31 -2.96 11.23 13.53
N ARG A 32 -2.17 12.11 12.91
CA ARG A 32 -1.53 13.24 13.60
C ARG A 32 -2.47 14.43 13.82
N VAL A 33 -3.65 14.44 13.19
CA VAL A 33 -4.60 15.53 13.35
C VAL A 33 -5.32 15.40 14.69
N THR A 34 -5.10 16.36 15.59
CA THR A 34 -5.66 16.35 16.95
C THR A 34 -7.14 16.76 16.99
N ASP A 35 -7.56 17.67 16.10
CA ASP A 35 -8.96 18.09 16.01
C ASP A 35 -9.80 16.99 15.32
N PRO A 36 -10.83 16.43 15.99
CA PRO A 36 -11.64 15.36 15.44
C PRO A 36 -12.38 15.74 14.15
N LYS A 37 -12.80 17.02 13.99
CA LYS A 37 -13.50 17.46 12.78
C LYS A 37 -12.55 17.51 11.58
N LEU A 38 -11.35 18.03 11.80
CA LEU A 38 -10.31 18.09 10.76
C LEU A 38 -9.75 16.71 10.44
N ARG A 39 -9.65 15.83 11.44
CA ARG A 39 -9.23 14.43 11.24
C ARG A 39 -10.21 13.68 10.36
N PHE A 40 -11.51 13.87 10.56
CA PHE A 40 -12.53 13.27 9.70
C PHE A 40 -12.41 13.76 8.25
N ALA A 41 -12.26 15.07 8.03
CA ALA A 41 -12.07 15.63 6.69
C ALA A 41 -10.79 15.12 6.01
N ALA A 42 -9.70 14.96 6.75
CA ALA A 42 -8.45 14.40 6.24
C ALA A 42 -8.59 12.91 5.88
N PHE A 43 -9.32 12.14 6.70
CA PHE A 43 -9.64 10.75 6.43
C PHE A 43 -10.52 10.58 5.19
N ASP A 44 -11.54 11.42 5.03
CA ASP A 44 -12.43 11.41 3.88
C ASP A 44 -11.66 11.66 2.57
N ARG A 45 -10.75 12.66 2.57
CA ARG A 45 -9.83 12.88 1.45
C ARG A 45 -8.94 11.68 1.18
N HIS A 46 -8.39 11.03 2.21
CA HIS A 46 -7.58 9.82 2.05
C HIS A 46 -8.37 8.69 1.35
N MET A 47 -9.63 8.48 1.71
CA MET A 47 -10.47 7.45 1.09
C MET A 47 -10.82 7.75 -0.37
N GLN A 48 -10.91 9.04 -0.76
CA GLN A 48 -11.07 9.43 -2.17
C GLN A 48 -9.81 9.17 -2.99
N ASP A 49 -8.63 9.48 -2.43
CA ASP A 49 -7.34 9.31 -3.10
C ASP A 49 -6.90 7.82 -3.15
N PHE A 50 -7.27 7.05 -2.13
CA PHE A 50 -6.92 5.63 -1.97
C PHE A 50 -8.18 4.82 -1.65
N PRO A 51 -9.08 4.64 -2.64
CA PRO A 51 -10.28 3.84 -2.42
C PRO A 51 -9.86 2.41 -2.03
N PRO A 52 -10.55 1.79 -1.06
CA PRO A 52 -10.25 0.42 -0.69
C PRO A 52 -10.48 -0.47 -1.91
N LEU A 53 -9.43 -1.21 -2.30
CA LEU A 53 -9.56 -2.29 -3.27
C LEU A 53 -10.34 -3.41 -2.57
N ILE A 54 -11.66 -3.34 -2.62
CA ILE A 54 -12.50 -4.50 -2.36
C ILE A 54 -12.15 -5.47 -3.49
N ALA A 55 -11.41 -6.53 -3.16
CA ALA A 55 -11.12 -7.61 -4.09
C ALA A 55 -12.46 -8.22 -4.51
N SER A 56 -12.97 -7.76 -5.66
CA SER A 56 -14.13 -8.30 -6.35
C SER A 56 -13.78 -9.59 -7.07
#